data_AF-A0A439VAP6-F1
#
_entry.id   AF-A0A439VAP6-F1
#
_cell.length_a   1.000
_cell.length_b   1.000
_cell.length_c   1.000
_cell.angle_alpha   90.00
_cell.angle_beta   90.00
_cell.angle_gamma   90.00
#
_symmetry.space_group_name_H-M   'P 1'
#
loop_
_entity.id
_entity.type
_entity.pdbx_description
1 polymer ?
#
loop_
_entity_poly.entity_id
_entity_poly.type
_entity_poly.pdbx_seq_one_letter_code
_entity_poly.pdbx_strand_id
1 'polypeptide(L)' 'TGMIQETLKVSKQGALNLVSELSLREMTGRGRFRAWGIV' A
#
# COMPACT_ATOMS: atom_id res chain seq x y z
N THR A 1 1.31 -8.17 8.69
CA THR A 1 0.43 -7.05 8.30
C THR A 1 1.25 -6.11 7.42
N GLY A 2 0.67 -5.49 6.39
CA GLY A 2 1.39 -4.51 5.55
C GLY A 2 1.44 -3.14 6.24
N MET A 3 2.48 -2.33 5.98
CA MET A 3 2.67 -1.02 6.63
C MET A 3 1.37 -0.18 6.61
N ILE A 4 0.75 -0.02 5.44
CA ILE A 4 -0.49 0.77 5.28
C ILE A 4 -1.66 0.19 6.10
N GLN A 5 -1.81 -1.14 6.10
CA GLN A 5 -2.89 -1.82 6.83
C GLN A 5 -2.76 -1.58 8.34
N GLU A 6 -1.54 -1.58 8.85
CA GLU A 6 -1.25 -1.38 10.27
C GLU A 6 -1.37 0.09 10.68
N THR A 7 -0.80 1.01 9.89
CA THR A 7 -0.83 2.45 10.17
C THR A 7 -2.24 3.03 10.09
N LEU A 8 -3.03 2.63 9.09
CA LEU A 8 -4.37 3.19 8.87
C LEU A 8 -5.49 2.30 9.42
N LYS A 9 -5.16 1.15 10.04
CA LYS A 9 -6.13 0.16 10.53
C LYS A 9 -7.16 -0.25 9.47
N VAL A 10 -6.74 -0.34 8.22
CA VAL A 10 -7.59 -0.72 7.09
C VAL A 10 -7.44 -2.19 6.75
N SER A 11 -8.46 -2.74 6.10
CA SER A 11 -8.38 -4.08 5.52
C SER A 11 -7.31 -4.14 4.41
N LYS A 12 -6.88 -5.35 4.05
CA LYS A 12 -5.97 -5.57 2.92
C LYS A 12 -6.51 -4.99 1.61
N GLN A 13 -7.82 -5.15 1.37
CA GLN A 13 -8.45 -4.58 0.17
C GLN A 13 -8.53 -3.05 0.24
N GLY A 14 -8.81 -2.49 1.43
CA GLY A 14 -8.78 -1.04 1.63
C GLY A 14 -7.40 -0.45 1.35
N ALA A 15 -6.33 -1.13 1.79
CA ALA A 15 -4.96 -0.74 1.47
C ALA A 15 -4.65 -0.82 -0.04
N LEU A 16 -5.17 -1.82 -0.76
CA LEU A 16 -5.02 -1.93 -2.22
C LEU A 16 -5.73 -0.79 -2.96
N ASN A 17 -6.96 -0.47 -2.55
CA ASN A 17 -7.75 0.61 -3.16
C ASN A 17 -7.06 1.96 -2.96
N LEU A 18 -6.63 2.27 -1.74
CA LEU A 18 -5.94 3.53 -1.43
C LEU A 18 -4.66 3.73 -2.25
N VAL A 19 -3.86 2.67 -2.39
CA VAL A 19 -2.64 2.71 -3.21
C VAL A 19 -2.97 3.01 -4.68
N SER A 20 -4.02 2.39 -5.21
CA SER A 20 -4.48 2.62 -6.59
C SER A 20 -5.04 4.02 -6.78
N GLU A 21 -5.82 4.53 -5.83
CA GLU A 21 -6.42 5.87 -5.88
C GLU A 21 -5.37 6.98 -5.77
N LEU A 22 -4.35 6.77 -4.94
CA LEU A 22 -3.27 7.74 -4.72
C LEU A 22 -2.14 7.63 -5.75
N SER A 23 -2.27 6.78 -6.79
CA SER A 23 -1.24 6.51 -7.80
C SER A 23 0.14 6.14 -7.19
N LEU A 24 0.15 5.55 -6.00
CA LEU A 24 1.38 5.15 -5.31
C LEU A 24 1.90 3.84 -5.89
N ARG A 25 3.16 3.80 -6.29
CA ARG A 25 3.77 2.59 -6.88
C ARG A 25 4.59 1.83 -5.85
N GLU A 26 4.42 0.52 -5.79
CA GLU A 26 5.23 -0.34 -4.92
C GLU A 26 6.66 -0.43 -5.46
N MET A 27 7.64 -0.01 -4.66
CA MET A 27 9.06 -0.03 -5.06
C MET A 27 9.69 -1.42 -4.99
N THR A 28 9.08 -2.37 -4.27
CA THR A 28 9.71 -3.69 -3.98
C THR A 28 9.34 -4.81 -4.94
N GLY A 29 8.37 -4.60 -5.85
CA GLY A 29 7.96 -5.56 -6.88
C GLY A 29 7.39 -6.88 -6.37
N ARG A 30 7.04 -7.00 -5.08
CA ARG A 30 6.66 -8.28 -4.44
C ARG A 30 5.22 -8.34 -3.92
N GLY A 31 4.38 -7.34 -4.18
CA GLY A 31 2.99 -7.30 -3.73
C GLY A 31 2.82 -7.34 -2.20
N ARG A 32 3.85 -6.90 -1.46
CA ARG A 32 3.97 -7.06 0.00
C ARG A 32 3.62 -5.80 0.77
N PHE A 33 3.30 -4.69 0.11
CA PHE A 33 2.87 -3.45 0.74
C PHE A 33 3.96 -2.80 1.62
N ARG A 34 5.24 -3.06 1.30
CA ARG A 34 6.36 -2.74 2.20
C ARG A 34 7.14 -1.47 1.86
N ALA A 35 7.06 -0.98 0.63
CA ALA A 35 7.68 0.28 0.26
C ALA A 35 6.94 0.91 -0.92
N TRP A 36 6.64 2.20 -0.79
CA TRP A 36 5.89 3.02 -1.74
C TRP A 36 6.57 4.39 -1.84
N GLY A 37 6.45 5.03 -2.99
CA GLY A 37 6.88 6.42 -3.16
C GLY A 37 5.91 7.19 -4.04
N ILE A 38 5.97 8.52 -3.91
CA ILE A 38 5.37 9.47 -4.84
C ILE A 38 6.33 9.57 -6.03
N VAL A 39 5.81 9.48 -7.26
CA VAL A 39 6.59 9.78 -8.48
C VAL A 39 6.63 11.28 -8.68
#